data_AF-A0A1Y2M910-F1
#
_entry.id   AF-A0A1Y2M910-F1
#
_cell.length_a   1.000
_cell.length_b   1.000
_cell.length_c   1.000
_cell.angle_alpha   90.00
_cell.angle_beta   90.00
_cell.angle_gamma   90.00
#
_symmetry.space_group_name_H-M   'P 1'
#
loop_
_entity.id
_entity.type
_entity.pdbx_description
1 polymer ?
#
loop_
_entity_poly.entity_id
_entity_poly.type
_entity_poly.pdbx_seq_one_letter_code
_entity_poly.pdbx_strand_id
1 'polypeptide(L)'
;MTSFIRTKVQLLHLPIDTSPHISHKSLITMERQIIYHTRSLSHRIIQSTTTRPIRASSLTSPRPCTTLRPASRRSLHTTAPVLMQNKPPKTRDRGPKSEEDTQTDFGALDVLRNTAAPATSIDATTPDGFALNNQMRVSGCGLLLVGGEAFRWRPWVSGEKEDVTGRLKNAKGQWEVKEGAWGALELVWPKPDILIIGTGPNVMPLAPAVRTYLNGLGIRLEVQDTRNAAAQFNLLATERGVQQVAAALIPTGWREGKGIVGDE
;
A
#
# COMPACT_ATOMS: atom_id res chain seq x y z
N MET A 1 -70.85 22.11 20.87
CA MET A 1 -70.82 20.76 20.24
C MET A 1 -69.65 20.00 20.86
N THR A 2 -69.92 19.14 21.85
CA THR A 2 -69.97 17.67 21.66
C THR A 2 -68.70 17.13 20.99
N SER A 3 -67.68 16.73 21.76
CA SER A 3 -67.52 15.41 22.40
C SER A 3 -67.31 14.25 21.40
N PHE A 4 -66.22 13.48 21.53
CA PHE A 4 -66.30 12.15 22.14
C PHE A 4 -64.92 11.53 22.40
N ILE A 5 -64.84 10.78 23.51
CA ILE A 5 -63.70 9.93 23.89
C ILE A 5 -63.91 8.54 23.25
N ARG A 6 -62.86 7.87 22.75
CA ARG A 6 -62.84 6.40 22.88
C ARG A 6 -61.45 5.76 22.87
N THR A 7 -61.05 5.34 24.07
CA THR A 7 -60.05 4.29 24.30
C THR A 7 -60.51 2.95 23.72
N LYS A 8 -59.61 2.15 23.16
CA LYS A 8 -59.72 0.69 23.25
C LYS A 8 -58.35 0.01 23.22
N VAL A 9 -58.05 -0.71 24.29
CA VAL A 9 -56.94 -1.67 24.42
C VAL A 9 -57.50 -3.08 24.15
N GLN A 10 -56.58 -4.04 24.02
CA GLN A 10 -56.72 -5.49 24.27
C GLN A 10 -56.81 -6.35 22.99
N LEU A 11 -55.74 -7.02 22.52
CA LEU A 11 -55.00 -8.22 23.01
C LEU A 11 -55.59 -9.55 22.50
N LEU A 12 -54.76 -10.32 21.78
CA LEU A 12 -54.51 -11.79 21.84
C LEU A 12 -54.58 -12.62 20.54
N HIS A 13 -53.54 -13.46 20.42
CA HIS A 13 -53.42 -14.78 19.76
C HIS A 13 -53.27 -14.94 18.23
N LEU A 14 -52.06 -15.39 17.87
CA LEU A 14 -51.64 -16.24 16.73
C LEU A 14 -52.14 -17.71 16.92
N PRO A 15 -51.86 -18.66 16.00
CA PRO A 15 -51.59 -18.61 14.55
C PRO A 15 -52.55 -19.56 13.77
N ILE A 16 -52.38 -19.74 12.45
CA ILE A 16 -52.39 -21.06 11.74
C ILE A 16 -51.92 -20.88 10.28
N ASP A 17 -51.25 -21.92 9.77
CA ASP A 17 -50.61 -22.05 8.46
C ASP A 17 -51.60 -22.40 7.33
N THR A 18 -51.36 -21.88 6.11
CA THR A 18 -51.43 -22.67 4.86
C THR A 18 -50.92 -21.88 3.65
N SER A 19 -49.88 -22.40 2.98
CA SER A 19 -49.51 -22.01 1.60
C SER A 19 -50.45 -22.65 0.56
N PRO A 20 -50.54 -22.13 -0.69
CA PRO A 20 -49.68 -22.69 -1.73
C PRO A 20 -49.19 -21.73 -2.85
N HIS A 21 -47.88 -21.71 -3.06
CA HIS A 21 -47.23 -22.20 -4.30
C HIS A 21 -47.63 -21.63 -5.70
N ILE A 22 -46.86 -20.64 -6.20
CA ILE A 22 -46.42 -20.42 -7.60
C ILE A 22 -45.02 -19.78 -7.47
N SER A 23 -43.88 -20.40 -7.73
CA SER A 23 -43.36 -21.08 -8.94
C SER A 23 -43.03 -20.16 -10.13
N HIS A 24 -41.96 -19.38 -10.01
CA HIS A 24 -41.16 -18.94 -11.16
C HIS A 24 -39.69 -19.33 -10.98
N LYS A 25 -39.32 -20.50 -11.53
CA LYS A 25 -37.91 -20.90 -11.69
C LYS A 25 -37.38 -20.27 -12.99
N SER A 26 -36.67 -19.15 -12.89
CA SER A 26 -35.83 -18.69 -14.00
C SER A 26 -34.51 -19.47 -13.98
N LEU A 27 -34.48 -20.58 -14.72
CA LEU A 27 -33.32 -21.45 -14.86
C LEU A 27 -32.53 -20.98 -16.09
N ILE A 28 -31.62 -20.03 -15.90
CA ILE A 28 -30.65 -19.64 -16.93
C ILE A 28 -29.34 -20.37 -16.66
N THR A 29 -29.22 -21.53 -17.30
CA THR A 29 -27.95 -22.21 -17.57
C THR A 29 -26.98 -21.23 -18.21
N MET A 30 -25.79 -21.04 -17.61
CA MET A 30 -24.63 -20.53 -18.31
C MET A 30 -23.54 -21.59 -18.28
N GLU A 31 -23.16 -22.05 -19.47
CA GLU A 31 -22.28 -23.20 -19.66
C GLU A 31 -20.84 -22.91 -19.25
N ARG A 32 -20.17 -23.95 -18.75
CA ARG A 32 -18.71 -23.96 -18.58
C ARG A 32 -18.05 -24.15 -19.94
N GLN A 33 -17.50 -23.09 -20.53
CA GLN A 33 -16.53 -23.27 -21.60
C GLN A 33 -15.16 -23.68 -21.03
N ILE A 34 -14.91 -24.98 -21.05
CA ILE A 34 -13.61 -25.57 -20.78
C ILE A 34 -12.78 -25.46 -22.07
N ILE A 35 -11.87 -24.49 -22.16
CA ILE A 35 -10.88 -24.46 -23.23
C ILE A 35 -9.75 -25.43 -22.86
N TYR A 36 -9.82 -26.63 -23.44
CA TYR A 36 -8.70 -27.56 -23.47
C TYR A 36 -7.63 -27.02 -24.43
N HIS A 37 -6.46 -26.68 -23.91
CA HIS A 37 -5.23 -26.64 -24.71
C HIS A 37 -4.20 -27.58 -24.09
N THR A 38 -3.63 -28.45 -24.93
CA THR A 38 -2.81 -29.59 -24.53
C THR A 38 -1.46 -29.58 -25.25
N ARG A 39 -0.42 -30.06 -24.55
CA ARG A 39 0.95 -30.32 -25.05
C ARG A 39 1.76 -29.05 -25.40
N SER A 40 3.10 -29.03 -25.32
CA SER A 40 4.03 -30.14 -25.11
C SER A 40 5.30 -29.73 -24.33
N LEU A 41 5.90 -30.74 -23.68
CA LEU A 41 7.32 -31.00 -23.37
C LEU A 41 8.33 -30.03 -24.06
N SER A 42 9.45 -29.60 -23.47
CA SER A 42 10.38 -30.27 -22.55
C SER A 42 11.14 -29.21 -21.69
N HIS A 43 12.16 -29.44 -20.85
CA HIS A 43 13.02 -30.59 -20.53
C HIS A 43 13.36 -30.62 -19.02
N ARG A 44 13.99 -31.71 -18.55
CA ARG A 44 14.73 -31.79 -17.27
C ARG A 44 16.14 -31.22 -17.42
N ILE A 45 16.73 -30.74 -16.32
CA ILE A 45 17.93 -31.37 -15.73
C ILE A 45 17.71 -31.44 -14.22
N ILE A 46 17.91 -32.63 -13.65
CA ILE A 46 17.96 -32.90 -12.21
C ILE A 46 19.41 -33.22 -11.90
N GLN A 47 19.98 -32.64 -10.84
CA GLN A 47 21.16 -33.21 -10.19
C GLN A 47 20.87 -33.37 -8.70
N SER A 48 20.91 -34.61 -8.24
CA SER A 48 20.67 -35.03 -6.87
C SER A 48 21.61 -36.18 -6.52
N THR A 49 22.59 -35.91 -5.66
CA THR A 49 23.45 -36.88 -4.96
C THR A 49 23.93 -36.21 -3.66
N THR A 50 24.23 -36.87 -2.54
CA THR A 50 23.85 -38.19 -2.01
C THR A 50 23.95 -38.10 -0.48
N THR A 51 23.30 -39.02 0.25
CA THR A 51 23.24 -39.11 1.72
C THR A 51 24.56 -39.36 2.46
N ARG A 52 24.71 -38.73 3.65
CA ARG A 52 25.14 -39.22 5.01
C ARG A 52 25.70 -40.66 5.18
N PRO A 53 26.35 -41.02 6.33
CA PRO A 53 26.98 -40.26 7.44
C PRO A 53 28.36 -40.84 7.90
N ILE A 54 28.93 -40.41 9.05
CA ILE A 54 29.38 -41.27 10.20
C ILE A 54 29.97 -40.41 11.35
N ARG A 55 29.99 -40.97 12.57
CA ARG A 55 30.30 -40.37 13.89
C ARG A 55 31.61 -40.93 14.46
N ALA A 56 32.44 -40.10 15.10
CA ALA A 56 33.44 -40.53 16.10
C ALA A 56 33.80 -39.37 17.07
N SER A 57 34.32 -39.69 18.26
CA SER A 57 34.48 -38.75 19.38
C SER A 57 35.56 -39.16 20.39
N SER A 58 36.51 -38.26 20.72
CA SER A 58 37.45 -38.33 21.87
C SER A 58 38.33 -37.05 21.86
N LEU A 59 38.28 -36.13 22.85
CA LEU A 59 38.90 -36.10 24.19
C LEU A 59 40.34 -35.54 24.25
N THR A 60 40.53 -34.42 24.97
CA THR A 60 41.77 -33.94 25.71
C THR A 60 43.08 -33.75 24.91
N SER A 61 44.03 -32.82 25.17
CA SER A 61 44.35 -31.90 26.29
C SER A 61 45.21 -30.69 25.76
N PRO A 62 45.64 -29.68 26.56
CA PRO A 62 45.96 -28.32 26.01
C PRO A 62 47.42 -27.79 26.11
N ARG A 63 47.63 -26.58 25.50
CA ARG A 63 48.71 -25.54 25.69
C ARG A 63 50.07 -25.75 24.95
N PRO A 64 50.92 -24.70 24.76
CA PRO A 64 50.71 -23.23 24.80
C PRO A 64 51.24 -22.46 23.52
N CYS A 65 51.29 -21.11 23.61
CA CYS A 65 51.92 -20.07 22.75
C CYS A 65 53.01 -20.49 21.73
N THR A 66 53.25 -19.80 20.60
CA THR A 66 53.32 -18.33 20.44
C THR A 66 53.33 -17.93 18.95
N THR A 67 52.69 -16.79 18.57
CA THR A 67 53.17 -15.75 17.62
C THR A 67 51.98 -14.92 17.08
N LEU A 68 51.89 -13.67 17.51
CA LEU A 68 50.92 -12.71 16.97
C LEU A 68 51.42 -12.24 15.59
N ARG A 69 50.95 -12.84 14.51
CA ARG A 69 51.03 -12.20 13.18
C ARG A 69 50.01 -11.06 13.17
N PRO A 70 50.40 -9.79 12.93
CA PRO A 70 49.44 -8.73 12.71
C PRO A 70 48.68 -9.05 11.41
N ALA A 71 47.44 -9.50 11.55
CA ALA A 71 46.53 -9.64 10.42
C ALA A 71 46.31 -8.25 9.84
N SER A 72 46.97 -7.96 8.71
CA SER A 72 46.78 -6.72 7.97
C SER A 72 45.31 -6.61 7.59
N ARG A 73 44.57 -5.75 8.30
CA ARG A 73 43.21 -5.41 7.96
C ARG A 73 43.26 -4.64 6.64
N ARG A 74 43.15 -5.35 5.52
CA ARG A 74 42.78 -4.74 4.23
C ARG A 74 41.38 -4.16 4.37
N SER A 75 41.31 -2.94 4.87
CA SER A 75 40.13 -2.09 4.78
C SER A 75 39.92 -1.74 3.31
N LEU A 76 39.16 -2.56 2.60
CA LEU A 76 38.69 -2.26 1.25
C LEU A 76 37.53 -1.26 1.34
N HIS A 77 37.83 -0.05 1.78
CA HIS A 77 36.89 1.06 1.80
C HIS A 77 37.13 1.92 0.56
N THR A 78 36.10 2.12 -0.26
CA THR A 78 36.19 2.84 -1.54
C THR A 78 36.09 4.36 -1.40
N THR A 79 36.04 4.90 -0.17
CA THR A 79 36.07 6.34 0.06
C THR A 79 37.41 6.93 -0.38
N ALA A 80 37.36 7.86 -1.32
CA ALA A 80 38.49 8.74 -1.62
C ALA A 80 39.03 9.38 -0.32
N PRO A 81 40.35 9.54 -0.16
CA PRO A 81 40.92 10.22 0.99
C PRO A 81 40.40 11.67 1.03
N VAL A 82 40.17 12.21 2.24
CA VAL A 82 39.57 13.52 2.49
C VAL A 82 40.29 14.68 1.76
N LEU A 83 41.57 14.50 1.42
CA LEU A 83 42.36 15.43 0.60
C LEU A 83 41.88 15.59 -0.86
N MET A 84 40.99 14.71 -1.36
CA MET A 84 40.39 14.79 -2.70
C MET A 84 38.90 15.16 -2.68
N GLN A 85 38.48 15.98 -1.71
CA GLN A 85 37.19 16.67 -1.81
C GLN A 85 37.29 17.79 -2.88
N ASN A 86 36.59 17.60 -4.00
CA ASN A 86 36.40 18.63 -5.01
C ASN A 86 35.73 19.86 -4.37
N LYS A 87 36.49 20.95 -4.22
CA LYS A 87 35.94 22.22 -3.75
C LYS A 87 34.95 22.75 -4.81
N PRO A 88 33.77 23.27 -4.42
CA PRO A 88 32.89 23.97 -5.35
C PRO A 88 33.66 25.05 -6.13
N PRO A 89 33.42 25.22 -7.44
CA PRO A 89 34.08 26.25 -8.23
C PRO A 89 33.92 27.63 -7.57
N LYS A 90 35.03 28.34 -7.38
CA LYS A 90 35.02 29.67 -6.75
C LYS A 90 34.31 30.74 -7.60
N THR A 91 34.20 30.51 -8.90
CA THR A 91 33.52 31.39 -9.84
C THR A 91 32.16 30.81 -10.21
N ARG A 92 31.15 31.68 -10.25
CA ARG A 92 29.83 31.38 -10.86
C ARG A 92 29.77 31.80 -12.33
N ASP A 93 30.92 32.17 -12.88
CA ASP A 93 31.06 32.61 -14.26
C ASP A 93 30.93 31.40 -15.18
N ARG A 94 29.79 31.34 -15.89
CA ARG A 94 29.47 30.31 -16.88
C ARG A 94 29.96 30.69 -18.28
N GLY A 95 30.73 31.77 -18.40
CA GLY A 95 31.03 32.40 -19.68
C GLY A 95 29.83 33.24 -20.18
N PRO A 96 29.90 33.75 -21.42
CA PRO A 96 28.74 34.35 -22.07
C PRO A 96 27.59 33.35 -22.14
N LYS A 97 26.34 33.84 -22.24
CA LYS A 97 25.20 32.94 -22.53
C LYS A 97 25.49 32.22 -23.84
N SER A 98 25.40 30.90 -23.82
CA SER A 98 25.46 30.08 -25.02
C SER A 98 24.16 30.28 -25.82
N GLU A 99 24.30 30.58 -27.11
CA GLU A 99 23.19 30.58 -28.09
C GLU A 99 22.89 29.15 -28.59
N GLU A 100 23.13 28.16 -27.71
CA GLU A 100 23.05 26.73 -28.01
C GLU A 100 21.67 26.20 -27.61
N ASP A 101 20.92 25.66 -28.57
CA ASP A 101 19.64 24.96 -28.34
C ASP A 101 19.78 23.68 -27.47
N THR A 102 21.02 23.35 -27.10
CA THR A 102 21.39 22.31 -26.12
C THR A 102 21.01 22.67 -24.67
N GLN A 103 20.45 23.86 -24.39
CA GLN A 103 19.87 24.14 -23.08
C GLN A 103 18.58 23.34 -22.89
N THR A 104 18.75 22.09 -22.43
CA THR A 104 17.69 21.10 -22.22
C THR A 104 16.53 21.68 -21.41
N ASP A 105 15.41 21.93 -22.09
CA ASP A 105 14.14 22.12 -21.42
C ASP A 105 13.80 20.82 -20.67
N PHE A 106 13.81 20.90 -19.34
CA PHE A 106 13.42 19.79 -18.47
C PHE A 106 11.96 19.35 -18.71
N GLY A 107 11.13 20.24 -19.29
CA GLY A 107 9.82 19.87 -19.81
C GLY A 107 9.90 18.95 -21.03
N ALA A 108 10.74 19.26 -22.02
CA ALA A 108 10.92 18.45 -23.23
C ALA A 108 11.51 17.04 -22.97
N LEU A 109 12.15 16.82 -21.82
CA LEU A 109 12.68 15.51 -21.40
C LEU A 109 11.68 14.63 -20.62
N ASP A 110 10.46 15.09 -20.38
CA ASP A 110 9.41 14.27 -19.75
C ASP A 110 8.88 13.22 -20.75
N VAL A 111 9.47 12.03 -20.70
CA VAL A 111 9.14 10.87 -21.54
C VAL A 111 7.67 10.42 -21.37
N LEU A 112 7.03 10.77 -20.26
CA LEU A 112 5.64 10.39 -19.97
C LEU A 112 4.61 11.43 -20.43
N ARG A 113 5.02 12.60 -20.96
CA ARG A 113 4.10 13.68 -21.44
C ARG A 113 2.98 13.21 -22.38
N ASN A 114 3.25 12.18 -23.18
CA ASN A 114 2.30 11.67 -24.16
C ASN A 114 1.41 10.52 -23.64
N THR A 115 1.57 10.17 -22.36
CA THR A 115 0.68 9.24 -21.64
C THR A 115 -0.36 10.05 -20.86
N ALA A 116 -1.62 9.64 -20.92
CA ALA A 116 -2.68 10.34 -20.21
C ALA A 116 -2.55 10.10 -18.70
N ALA A 117 -2.33 11.18 -17.94
CA ALA A 117 -2.34 11.10 -16.48
C ALA A 117 -3.68 10.54 -15.98
N PRO A 118 -3.68 9.62 -14.99
CA PRO A 118 -4.91 8.98 -14.56
C PRO A 118 -5.90 9.98 -13.95
N ALA A 119 -7.20 9.75 -14.13
CA ALA A 119 -8.28 10.64 -13.67
C ALA A 119 -8.44 10.72 -12.13
N THR A 120 -7.53 10.09 -11.38
CA THR A 120 -7.42 10.11 -9.92
C THR A 120 -5.99 10.42 -9.46
N SER A 121 -5.18 11.11 -10.30
CA SER A 121 -3.88 11.64 -9.85
C SER A 121 -4.08 12.63 -8.70
N ILE A 122 -3.16 12.60 -7.74
CA ILE A 122 -3.19 13.48 -6.58
C ILE A 122 -2.39 14.75 -6.88
N ASP A 123 -3.08 15.89 -6.93
CA ASP A 123 -2.47 17.20 -7.17
C ASP A 123 -1.87 17.78 -5.88
N ALA A 124 -2.56 17.60 -4.75
CA ALA A 124 -2.13 18.13 -3.47
C ALA A 124 -2.52 17.23 -2.29
N THR A 125 -1.57 17.06 -1.37
CA THR A 125 -1.82 16.52 -0.02
C THR A 125 -1.97 17.69 0.95
N THR A 126 -3.15 17.84 1.55
CA THR A 126 -3.45 18.88 2.54
C THR A 126 -3.34 18.29 3.97
N PRO A 127 -3.42 19.12 5.02
CA PRO A 127 -3.52 18.62 6.39
C PRO A 127 -4.80 17.79 6.61
N ASP A 128 -5.92 18.29 6.08
CA ASP A 128 -7.26 17.72 6.25
C ASP A 128 -7.61 16.58 5.29
N GLY A 129 -6.84 16.41 4.20
CA GLY A 129 -7.23 15.54 3.09
C GLY A 129 -6.35 15.61 1.84
N PHE A 130 -7.01 15.52 0.68
CA PHE A 130 -6.41 15.37 -0.64
C PHE A 130 -7.19 16.17 -1.71
N ALA A 131 -6.48 16.71 -2.70
CA ALA A 131 -7.06 17.21 -3.94
C ALA A 131 -6.59 16.37 -5.13
N LEU A 132 -7.51 16.03 -6.03
CA LEU A 132 -7.27 15.22 -7.23
C LEU A 132 -7.38 16.07 -8.50
N ASN A 133 -6.72 15.62 -9.57
CA ASN A 133 -6.68 16.32 -10.87
C ASN A 133 -8.04 16.52 -11.55
N ASN A 134 -9.03 15.70 -11.21
CA ASN A 134 -10.43 15.85 -11.62
C ASN A 134 -11.19 16.92 -10.80
N GLN A 135 -10.47 17.81 -10.09
CA GLN A 135 -10.97 18.87 -9.21
C GLN A 135 -11.70 18.37 -7.95
N MET A 136 -11.80 17.06 -7.72
CA MET A 136 -12.37 16.48 -6.50
C MET A 136 -11.48 16.75 -5.30
N ARG A 137 -12.09 17.11 -4.16
CA ARG A 137 -11.42 17.23 -2.86
C ARG A 137 -12.01 16.24 -1.87
N VAL A 138 -11.13 15.53 -1.16
CA VAL A 138 -11.46 14.50 -0.18
C VAL A 138 -10.94 14.95 1.18
N SER A 139 -11.82 15.52 1.99
CA SER A 139 -11.50 16.04 3.33
C SER A 139 -12.09 15.20 4.46
N GLY A 140 -11.46 15.25 5.63
CA GLY A 140 -11.93 14.58 6.86
C GLY A 140 -11.89 13.05 6.78
N CYS A 141 -11.09 12.50 5.87
CA CYS A 141 -10.82 11.07 5.73
C CYS A 141 -9.48 10.85 5.01
N GLY A 142 -8.95 9.63 5.13
CA GLY A 142 -7.91 9.13 4.24
C GLY A 142 -8.48 8.81 2.85
N LEU A 143 -7.57 8.50 1.95
CA LEU A 143 -7.86 8.21 0.55
C LEU A 143 -7.35 6.81 0.22
N LEU A 144 -8.23 5.95 -0.28
CA LEU A 144 -7.88 4.64 -0.83
C LEU A 144 -8.13 4.67 -2.34
N LEU A 145 -7.07 4.48 -3.13
CA LEU A 145 -7.07 4.48 -4.58
C LEU A 145 -6.87 3.05 -5.07
N VAL A 146 -7.85 2.51 -5.80
CA VAL A 146 -7.84 1.13 -6.30
C VAL A 146 -8.54 1.09 -7.66
N GLY A 147 -7.92 0.48 -8.68
CA GLY A 147 -8.55 0.27 -9.99
C GLY A 147 -8.86 1.56 -10.78
N GLY A 148 -8.32 2.71 -10.38
CA GLY A 148 -8.68 4.02 -10.94
C GLY A 148 -9.85 4.71 -10.26
N GLU A 149 -10.33 4.18 -9.13
CA GLU A 149 -11.39 4.80 -8.31
C GLU A 149 -10.83 5.32 -6.97
N ALA A 150 -11.48 6.35 -6.43
CA ALA A 150 -11.07 7.06 -5.22
C ALA A 150 -12.12 6.90 -4.09
N PHE A 151 -11.75 6.16 -3.04
CA PHE A 151 -12.61 5.85 -1.91
C PHE A 151 -12.24 6.68 -0.66
N ARG A 152 -13.26 7.16 0.06
CA ARG A 152 -13.10 7.75 1.39
C ARG A 152 -12.75 6.64 2.39
N TRP A 153 -11.59 6.73 3.02
CA TRP A 153 -11.03 5.66 3.85
C TRP A 153 -10.77 6.13 5.28
N ARG A 154 -11.24 5.39 6.28
CA ARG A 154 -11.10 5.74 7.71
C ARG A 154 -10.69 4.54 8.56
N PRO A 155 -9.45 4.03 8.41
CA PRO A 155 -8.97 2.85 9.14
C PRO A 155 -8.90 3.03 10.67
N TRP A 156 -9.03 4.27 11.17
CA TRP A 156 -9.03 4.63 12.59
C TRP A 156 -10.42 4.69 13.24
N VAL A 157 -11.49 4.36 12.50
CA VAL A 157 -12.86 4.23 13.01
C VAL A 157 -13.17 2.75 13.22
N SER A 158 -13.76 2.39 14.37
CA SER A 158 -14.15 1.00 14.67
C SER A 158 -15.67 0.89 14.71
N GLY A 159 -16.22 -0.18 14.11
CA GLY A 159 -17.66 -0.33 13.92
C GLY A 159 -18.42 -0.65 15.21
N GLU A 160 -19.24 0.31 15.65
CA GLU A 160 -20.69 0.17 15.89
C GLU A 160 -21.34 1.53 16.20
N LYS A 161 -20.56 2.48 16.74
CA LYS A 161 -21.00 3.84 17.14
C LYS A 161 -20.24 4.98 16.44
N GLU A 162 -19.58 4.70 15.32
CA GLU A 162 -18.60 5.59 14.68
C GLU A 162 -17.53 6.14 15.64
N ASP A 163 -17.21 5.39 16.73
CA ASP A 163 -16.22 5.82 17.71
C ASP A 163 -14.87 6.04 17.01
N VAL A 164 -14.50 7.31 16.89
CA VAL A 164 -13.24 7.76 16.30
C VAL A 164 -12.14 7.44 17.30
N THR A 165 -11.71 6.17 17.32
CA THR A 165 -10.63 5.71 18.21
C THR A 165 -9.36 6.55 18.02
N GLY A 166 -9.18 7.11 16.81
CA GLY A 166 -8.07 7.96 16.44
C GLY A 166 -6.74 7.23 16.45
N ARG A 167 -6.74 5.89 16.57
CA ARG A 167 -5.52 5.09 16.72
C ARG A 167 -5.22 4.29 15.47
N LEU A 168 -3.96 4.36 15.05
CA LEU A 168 -3.38 3.53 14.00
C LEU A 168 -2.07 2.88 14.48
N LYS A 169 -1.71 3.04 15.76
CA LYS A 169 -0.52 2.43 16.35
C LYS A 169 -0.89 1.30 17.29
N ASN A 170 -0.20 0.19 17.13
CA ASN A 170 -0.19 -0.87 18.13
C ASN A 170 0.65 -0.48 19.35
N ALA A 171 0.62 -1.29 20.41
CA ALA A 171 1.37 -1.05 21.64
C ALA A 171 2.91 -1.00 21.46
N LYS A 172 3.43 -1.41 20.30
CA LYS A 172 4.84 -1.37 19.91
C LYS A 172 5.18 -0.16 19.02
N GLY A 173 4.23 0.76 18.80
CA GLY A 173 4.39 1.93 17.94
C GLY A 173 4.40 1.64 16.44
N GLN A 174 4.06 0.41 16.03
CA GLN A 174 3.97 0.03 14.62
C GLN A 174 2.58 0.41 14.08
N TRP A 175 2.52 0.79 12.81
CA TRP A 175 1.29 1.14 12.12
C TRP A 175 0.46 -0.13 11.87
N GLU A 176 -0.77 -0.17 12.38
CA GLU A 176 -1.66 -1.32 12.37
C GLU A 176 -3.08 -0.88 12.00
N VAL A 177 -3.70 -1.65 11.10
CA VAL A 177 -5.05 -1.41 10.58
C VAL A 177 -5.78 -2.76 10.53
N LYS A 178 -7.01 -2.79 11.04
CA LYS A 178 -7.86 -3.99 11.07
C LYS A 178 -8.19 -4.46 9.65
N GLU A 179 -8.25 -5.78 9.46
CA GLU A 179 -8.49 -6.44 8.16
C GLU A 179 -9.72 -5.88 7.42
N GLY A 180 -10.84 -5.66 8.12
CA GLY A 180 -12.06 -5.10 7.51
C GLY A 180 -11.92 -3.71 6.88
N ALA A 181 -10.89 -2.92 7.21
CA ALA A 181 -10.61 -1.65 6.54
C ALA A 181 -9.92 -1.82 5.16
N TRP A 182 -9.55 -3.05 4.79
CA TRP A 182 -8.94 -3.41 3.51
C TRP A 182 -9.90 -4.12 2.54
N GLY A 183 -11.17 -4.31 2.89
CA GLY A 183 -12.11 -5.15 2.12
C GLY A 183 -12.23 -4.83 0.63
N ALA A 184 -12.01 -3.58 0.21
CA ALA A 184 -11.93 -3.22 -1.23
C ALA A 184 -10.82 -3.99 -1.98
N LEU A 185 -9.68 -4.24 -1.33
CA LEU A 185 -8.57 -5.02 -1.87
C LEU A 185 -8.88 -6.53 -1.92
N GLU A 186 -9.78 -7.04 -1.08
CA GLU A 186 -10.25 -8.43 -1.14
C GLU A 186 -11.18 -8.65 -2.34
N LEU A 187 -12.00 -7.65 -2.66
CA LEU A 187 -13.01 -7.72 -3.72
C LEU A 187 -12.48 -7.40 -5.13
N VAL A 188 -11.46 -6.54 -5.26
CA VAL A 188 -10.93 -6.12 -6.59
C VAL A 188 -10.31 -7.29 -7.36
N TRP A 189 -10.59 -7.35 -8.67
CA TRP A 189 -9.88 -8.19 -9.64
C TRP A 189 -9.60 -7.37 -10.91
N PRO A 190 -8.38 -7.42 -11.50
CA PRO A 190 -7.20 -8.13 -11.02
C PRO A 190 -6.69 -7.55 -9.68
N LYS A 191 -5.83 -8.28 -8.98
CA LYS A 191 -5.17 -7.73 -7.78
C LYS A 191 -4.10 -6.72 -8.23
N PRO A 192 -3.96 -5.57 -7.55
CA PRO A 192 -2.88 -4.64 -7.84
C PRO A 192 -1.53 -5.29 -7.49
N ASP A 193 -0.53 -5.11 -8.34
CA ASP A 193 0.83 -5.64 -8.13
C ASP A 193 1.52 -4.97 -6.93
N ILE A 194 1.22 -3.68 -6.72
CA ILE A 194 1.80 -2.87 -5.64
C ILE A 194 0.74 -2.00 -4.95
N LEU A 195 0.79 -1.95 -3.63
CA LEU A 195 0.06 -1.03 -2.77
C LEU A 195 1.05 -0.12 -2.04
N ILE A 196 0.91 1.18 -2.27
CA ILE A 196 1.70 2.23 -1.62
C ILE A 196 0.93 2.73 -0.39
N ILE A 197 1.53 2.63 0.80
CA ILE A 197 0.91 3.03 2.07
C ILE A 197 1.53 4.35 2.53
N GLY A 198 0.75 5.43 2.46
CA GLY A 198 1.10 6.76 2.97
C GLY A 198 0.67 6.89 4.43
N THR A 199 1.63 6.81 5.35
CA THR A 199 1.35 6.67 6.80
C THR A 199 1.07 7.99 7.54
N GLY A 200 0.87 9.10 6.82
CA GLY A 200 0.64 10.44 7.36
C GLY A 200 1.85 11.36 7.14
N PRO A 201 2.18 12.26 8.09
CA PRO A 201 3.29 13.21 7.93
C PRO A 201 4.70 12.60 8.07
N ASN A 202 4.82 11.38 8.59
CA ASN A 202 6.09 10.69 8.80
C ASN A 202 5.94 9.20 8.48
N VAL A 203 7.00 8.58 7.94
CA VAL A 203 7.02 7.13 7.67
C VAL A 203 6.87 6.34 8.96
N MET A 204 5.98 5.35 8.98
CA MET A 204 5.80 4.44 10.12
C MET A 204 6.03 2.97 9.75
N PRO A 205 6.69 2.16 10.61
CA PRO A 205 6.90 0.75 10.33
C PRO A 205 5.58 -0.02 10.43
N LEU A 206 5.24 -0.77 9.38
CA LEU A 206 4.05 -1.61 9.31
C LEU A 206 4.10 -2.77 10.32
N ALA A 207 2.99 -3.03 11.01
CA ALA A 207 2.85 -4.20 11.88
C ALA A 207 2.98 -5.51 11.07
N PRO A 208 3.71 -6.53 11.56
CA PRO A 208 3.92 -7.77 10.81
C PRO A 208 2.63 -8.49 10.38
N ALA A 209 1.56 -8.41 11.17
CA ALA A 209 0.27 -8.98 10.84
C ALA A 209 -0.32 -8.39 9.55
N VAL A 210 -0.38 -7.06 9.46
CA VAL A 210 -0.90 -6.35 8.27
C VAL A 210 -0.04 -6.64 7.04
N ARG A 211 1.30 -6.70 7.20
CA ARG A 211 2.21 -7.11 6.11
C ARG A 211 1.91 -8.52 5.61
N THR A 212 1.75 -9.49 6.51
CA THR A 212 1.46 -10.89 6.15
C THR A 212 0.10 -11.01 5.47
N TYR A 213 -0.94 -10.34 5.99
CA TYR A 213 -2.28 -10.34 5.42
C TYR A 213 -2.30 -9.80 3.98
N LEU A 214 -1.77 -8.59 3.74
CA LEU A 214 -1.78 -7.97 2.41
C LEU A 214 -0.86 -8.70 1.41
N ASN A 215 0.32 -9.18 1.85
CA ASN A 215 1.16 -10.05 1.01
C ASN A 215 0.43 -11.37 0.66
N GLY A 216 -0.42 -11.88 1.56
CA GLY A 216 -1.26 -13.06 1.34
C GLY A 216 -2.32 -12.87 0.25
N LEU A 217 -2.74 -11.62 -0.01
CA LEU A 217 -3.58 -11.25 -1.16
C LEU A 217 -2.79 -11.20 -2.49
N GLY A 218 -1.46 -11.43 -2.46
CA GLY A 218 -0.56 -11.34 -3.61
C GLY A 218 0.00 -9.94 -3.89
N ILE A 219 -0.34 -8.96 -3.04
CA ILE A 219 -0.04 -7.54 -3.26
C ILE A 219 1.32 -7.19 -2.65
N ARG A 220 2.22 -6.53 -3.40
CA ARG A 220 3.51 -6.04 -2.84
C ARG A 220 3.28 -4.72 -2.10
N LEU A 221 4.01 -4.53 -0.99
CA LEU A 221 3.84 -3.35 -0.15
C LEU A 221 5.02 -2.39 -0.21
N GLU A 222 4.70 -1.11 -0.37
CA GLU A 222 5.59 0.01 -0.14
C GLU A 222 5.03 0.91 0.96
N VAL A 223 5.89 1.48 1.80
CA VAL A 223 5.48 2.29 2.95
C VAL A 223 6.31 3.56 3.01
N GLN A 224 5.64 4.70 2.94
CA GLN A 224 6.24 6.03 2.94
C GLN A 224 5.41 7.00 3.79
N ASP A 225 5.85 8.25 3.89
CA ASP A 225 5.01 9.38 4.26
C ASP A 225 4.08 9.73 3.10
N THR A 226 2.97 10.41 3.39
CA THR A 226 1.87 10.59 2.44
C THR A 226 2.24 11.44 1.22
N ARG A 227 3.16 12.40 1.37
CA ARG A 227 3.55 13.28 0.26
C ARG A 227 4.35 12.51 -0.79
N ASN A 228 5.31 11.71 -0.34
CA ASN A 228 6.12 10.87 -1.23
C ASN A 228 5.29 9.73 -1.82
N ALA A 229 4.44 9.09 -1.01
CA ALA A 229 3.51 8.05 -1.46
C ALA A 229 2.58 8.53 -2.59
N ALA A 230 2.05 9.75 -2.49
CA ALA A 230 1.20 10.35 -3.52
C ALA A 230 1.96 10.60 -4.83
N ALA A 231 3.17 11.15 -4.77
CA ALA A 231 4.00 11.38 -5.94
C ALA A 231 4.37 10.06 -6.66
N GLN A 232 4.70 9.03 -5.88
CA GLN A 232 5.04 7.71 -6.42
C GLN A 232 3.82 6.98 -7.01
N PHE A 233 2.63 7.11 -6.40
CA PHE A 233 1.39 6.61 -6.99
C PHE A 233 1.16 7.24 -8.36
N ASN A 234 1.24 8.57 -8.47
CA ASN A 234 1.04 9.27 -9.74
C ASN A 234 2.00 8.77 -10.84
N LEU A 235 3.28 8.59 -10.50
CA LEU A 235 4.30 8.05 -11.41
C LEU A 235 3.96 6.62 -11.85
N LEU A 236 3.81 5.69 -10.92
CA LEU A 236 3.60 4.27 -11.26
C LEU A 236 2.24 4.03 -11.94
N ALA A 237 1.20 4.76 -11.55
CA ALA A 237 -0.12 4.67 -12.18
C ALA A 237 -0.13 5.25 -13.62
N THR A 238 0.78 6.17 -13.93
CA THR A 238 0.99 6.68 -15.30
C THR A 238 1.82 5.70 -16.14
N GLU A 239 2.89 5.14 -15.58
CA GLU A 239 3.76 4.16 -16.28
C GLU A 239 3.10 2.80 -16.53
N ARG A 240 2.33 2.29 -15.56
CA ARG A 240 1.81 0.91 -15.52
C ARG A 240 0.29 0.80 -15.59
N GLY A 241 -0.42 1.92 -15.45
CA GLY A 241 -1.86 1.99 -15.36
C GLY A 241 -2.40 1.74 -13.94
N VAL A 242 -3.53 2.39 -13.66
CA VAL A 242 -4.25 2.39 -12.36
C VAL A 242 -4.75 1.02 -11.88
N GLN A 243 -4.72 -0.01 -12.72
CA GLN A 243 -5.11 -1.38 -12.34
C GLN A 243 -3.97 -2.14 -11.65
N GLN A 244 -2.71 -1.81 -11.94
CA GLN A 244 -1.54 -2.48 -11.33
C GLN A 244 -1.08 -1.82 -10.02
N VAL A 245 -1.57 -0.61 -9.72
CA VAL A 245 -1.06 0.25 -8.64
C VAL A 245 -2.23 0.72 -7.79
N ALA A 246 -2.16 0.47 -6.49
CA ALA A 246 -3.07 0.99 -5.49
C ALA A 246 -2.34 1.91 -4.50
N ALA A 247 -3.05 2.82 -3.85
CA ALA A 247 -2.52 3.63 -2.76
C ALA A 247 -3.49 3.77 -1.60
N ALA A 248 -2.99 3.71 -0.37
CA ALA A 248 -3.76 3.85 0.86
C ALA A 248 -3.13 4.93 1.74
N LEU A 249 -3.75 6.10 1.79
CA LEU A 249 -3.13 7.35 2.23
C LEU A 249 -3.86 7.97 3.43
N ILE A 250 -3.11 8.27 4.48
CA ILE A 250 -3.55 8.99 5.67
C ILE A 250 -3.23 10.49 5.51
N PRO A 251 -4.11 11.45 5.81
CA PRO A 251 -3.83 12.88 5.63
C PRO A 251 -2.62 13.37 6.45
N THR A 252 -1.94 14.42 5.98
CA THR A 252 -0.71 14.90 6.63
C THR A 252 -0.95 15.58 7.98
N GLY A 253 -2.17 16.10 8.20
CA GLY A 253 -2.64 16.66 9.47
C GLY A 253 -3.16 15.61 10.47
N TRP A 254 -3.16 14.32 10.11
CA TRP A 254 -3.58 13.25 11.01
C TRP A 254 -2.64 13.10 12.22
N ARG A 255 -3.20 12.84 13.39
CA ARG A 255 -2.51 12.68 14.68
C ARG A 255 -3.12 11.54 15.49
N GLU A 256 -2.26 10.70 16.08
CA GLU A 256 -2.65 9.62 16.98
C GLU A 256 -3.53 10.14 18.14
N GLY A 257 -4.66 9.47 18.40
CA GLY A 257 -5.60 9.79 19.46
C GLY A 257 -6.44 11.06 19.23
N LYS A 258 -6.18 11.84 18.18
CA LYS A 258 -6.97 13.04 17.83
C LYS A 258 -7.65 12.94 16.46
N GLY A 259 -7.17 12.05 15.57
CA GLY A 259 -7.67 11.97 14.20
C GLY A 259 -7.10 13.09 13.32
N ILE A 260 -7.89 13.59 12.39
CA ILE A 260 -7.50 14.70 11.50
C ILE A 260 -7.76 16.01 12.24
N VAL A 261 -6.70 16.77 12.50
CA VAL A 261 -6.82 18.15 12.97
C VAL A 261 -6.91 19.03 11.73
N GLY A 262 -8.07 19.65 11.50
CA GLY A 262 -8.18 20.77 10.57
C GLY A 262 -7.59 22.01 11.22
N ASP A 263 -6.99 22.89 10.42
CA ASP A 263 -6.64 24.23 10.85
C ASP A 263 -7.94 25.06 10.90
N GLU A 264 -8.37 25.41 12.12
CA GLU A 264 -9.49 26.34 12.42
C GLU A 264 -8.92 27.72 12.77
#